data_AF-A0A2P2MZW6-F1
#
_entry.id   AF-A0A2P2MZW6-F1
#
_cell.length_a   1.000
_cell.length_b   1.000
_cell.length_c   1.000
_cell.angle_alpha   90.00
_cell.angle_beta   90.00
_cell.angle_gamma   90.00
#
_symmetry.space_group_name_H-M   'P 1'
#
loop_
_entity.id
_entity.type
_entity.pdbx_description
1 polymer ?
#
loop_
_entity_poly.entity_id
_entity_poly.type
_entity_poly.pdbx_seq_one_letter_code
_entity_poly.pdbx_strand_id
1 'polypeptide(L)' 'MAAIGISQSSSLAPDSSKAKTAAASIFAILDRKSKIDPGDESGMILENVKGEIELRHVSFRYPSRPDV' A
#
# COMPACT_ATOMS: atom_id res chain seq x y z
N MET A 1 5.09 -42.64 -19.34
CA MET A 1 4.22 -41.49 -19.02
C MET A 1 4.63 -40.73 -17.76
N ALA A 2 5.13 -41.35 -16.69
CA ALA A 2 5.53 -40.65 -15.45
C ALA A 2 6.63 -39.57 -15.63
N ALA A 3 7.65 -39.82 -16.46
CA ALA A 3 8.73 -38.86 -16.71
C ALA A 3 8.26 -37.55 -17.36
N ILE A 4 7.26 -37.61 -18.25
CA ILE A 4 6.66 -36.44 -18.92
C ILE A 4 5.85 -35.59 -17.92
N GLY A 5 5.20 -36.24 -16.96
CA GLY A 5 4.50 -35.54 -15.87
C GLY A 5 5.47 -34.73 -15.01
N ILE A 6 6.58 -35.34 -14.59
CA ILE A 6 7.60 -34.68 -13.77
C ILE A 6 8.27 -33.53 -14.53
N SER A 7 8.60 -33.71 -15.82
CA SER A 7 9.23 -32.65 -16.61
C SER A 7 8.31 -31.45 -16.80
N GLN A 8 7.02 -31.69 -17.08
CA GLN A 8 6.04 -30.60 -17.19
C GLN A 8 5.81 -29.89 -15.85
N SER A 9 5.67 -30.63 -14.75
CA SER A 9 5.55 -30.02 -13.42
C SER A 9 6.80 -29.22 -13.03
N SER A 10 7.99 -29.72 -13.34
CA SER A 10 9.25 -29.01 -13.10
C SER A 10 9.35 -27.72 -13.90
N SER A 11 8.77 -27.67 -15.11
CA SER A 11 8.75 -26.46 -15.94
C SER A 11 7.85 -25.35 -15.39
N LEU A 12 6.82 -25.71 -14.60
CA LEU A 12 5.88 -24.77 -13.97
C LEU A 12 6.36 -24.21 -12.62
N ALA A 13 7.34 -24.85 -12.00
CA ALA A 13 7.92 -24.42 -10.71
C ALA A 13 8.37 -22.94 -10.68
N PRO A 14 9.11 -22.40 -11.68
CA PRO A 14 9.52 -21.00 -11.66
C PRO A 14 8.33 -20.03 -11.71
N ASP A 15 7.27 -20.37 -12.45
CA ASP A 15 6.10 -19.52 -12.57
C ASP A 15 5.26 -19.53 -11.29
N SER A 16 5.16 -20.67 -10.61
CA SER A 16 4.56 -20.75 -9.28
C SER A 16 5.29 -19.87 -8.26
N SER A 17 6.63 -19.87 -8.29
CA SER A 17 7.45 -19.01 -7.42
C SER A 17 7.24 -17.51 -7.70
N LYS A 18 7.19 -17.12 -8.97
CA LYS A 18 6.88 -15.74 -9.38
C LYS A 18 5.47 -15.33 -8.94
N ALA A 19 4.48 -16.20 -9.14
CA ALA A 19 3.10 -15.96 -8.73
C ALA A 19 3.00 -15.73 -7.22
N LYS A 20 3.71 -16.54 -6.41
CA LYS A 20 3.77 -16.36 -4.95
C LYS A 20 4.36 -15.00 -4.58
N THR A 21 5.45 -14.59 -5.21
CA THR A 21 6.10 -13.29 -4.95
C THR A 21 5.20 -12.12 -5.35
N ALA A 22 4.55 -12.20 -6.50
CA ALA A 22 3.61 -11.18 -6.97
C ALA A 22 2.40 -11.06 -6.04
N ALA A 23 1.81 -12.19 -5.64
CA ALA A 23 0.70 -12.20 -4.69
C ALA A 23 1.10 -11.58 -3.35
N ALA A 24 2.29 -11.91 -2.82
CA ALA A 24 2.80 -11.32 -1.59
C ALA A 24 2.95 -9.80 -1.70
N SER A 25 3.43 -9.28 -2.83
CA SER A 25 3.52 -7.84 -3.07
C SER A 25 2.15 -7.16 -3.14
N ILE A 26 1.16 -7.80 -3.75
CA ILE A 26 -0.21 -7.27 -3.82
C ILE A 26 -0.81 -7.18 -2.42
N PHE A 27 -0.73 -8.26 -1.64
CA PHE A 27 -1.23 -8.26 -0.27
C PHE A 27 -0.50 -7.24 0.61
N ALA A 28 0.82 -7.07 0.45
CA ALA A 28 1.55 -6.03 1.16
C ALA A 28 1.05 -4.61 0.86
N ILE A 29 0.55 -4.35 -0.35
CA ILE A 29 -0.07 -3.06 -0.71
C ILE A 29 -1.47 -2.93 -0.09
N LEU A 30 -2.29 -3.98 -0.19
CA LEU A 30 -3.65 -3.99 0.35
C LEU A 30 -3.69 -3.85 1.87
N ASP A 31 -2.77 -4.52 2.57
CA ASP A 31 -2.68 -4.51 4.03
C ASP A 31 -2.00 -3.24 4.58
N ARG A 32 -1.46 -2.39 3.70
CA ARG A 32 -0.75 -1.17 4.12
C ARG A 32 -1.70 -0.17 4.75
N LYS A 33 -1.52 0.10 6.04
CA LYS A 33 -2.27 1.15 6.75
C LYS A 33 -1.71 2.54 6.45
N SER A 34 -2.57 3.48 6.08
CA SER A 34 -2.21 4.90 5.93
C SER A 34 -2.06 5.56 7.30
N LYS A 35 -1.14 6.51 7.43
CA LYS A 35 -1.01 7.34 8.65
C LYS A 35 -2.21 8.28 8.84
N ILE A 36 -2.84 8.66 7.74
CA ILE A 36 -4.07 9.45 7.69
C ILE A 36 -5.05 8.60 6.89
N ASP A 37 -5.99 7.96 7.57
CA ASP A 37 -6.94 7.03 6.96
C ASP A 37 -8.09 7.81 6.29
N PRO A 38 -8.24 7.75 4.96
CA PRO A 38 -9.33 8.44 4.27
C PRO A 38 -10.71 7.82 4.52
N GLY A 39 -10.77 6.58 5.00
CA GLY A 39 -12.03 5.92 5.37
C GLY A 39 -12.46 6.17 6.81
N ASP A 40 -11.66 6.90 7.59
CA ASP A 40 -11.99 7.24 8.97
C ASP A 40 -13.01 8.39 9.01
N GLU A 41 -14.23 8.07 9.46
CA GLU A 41 -15.35 9.02 9.60
C GLU A 41 -15.43 9.64 11.00
N SER A 42 -14.47 9.38 11.89
CA SER A 42 -14.46 9.94 13.25
C SER A 42 -14.22 11.46 13.32
N GLY A 43 -13.89 12.09 12.19
CA GLY A 43 -13.66 13.52 12.08
C GLY A 43 -14.89 14.38 12.38
N MET A 44 -14.65 15.68 12.61
CA MET A 44 -15.72 16.66 12.79
C MET A 44 -16.26 17.12 11.44
N ILE A 45 -17.58 17.02 11.25
CA ILE A 45 -18.29 17.60 10.12
C ILE A 45 -18.88 18.94 10.57
N LEU A 46 -18.50 20.02 9.88
CA LEU A 46 -19.02 21.37 10.15
C LEU A 46 -20.28 21.61 9.31
N GLU A 47 -21.40 22.00 9.93
CA GLU A 47 -22.66 22.31 9.23
C GLU A 47 -22.53 23.57 8.33
N ASN A 48 -21.71 24.52 8.76
CA ASN A 48 -21.42 25.74 8.00
C ASN A 48 -19.94 26.11 8.14
N VAL A 49 -19.31 26.50 7.02
CA VAL A 49 -17.87 26.79 6.96
C VAL A 49 -17.66 28.22 6.48
N LYS A 50 -17.10 29.08 7.34
CA LYS A 50 -16.75 30.47 6.98
C LYS A 50 -15.53 30.56 6.04
N GLY A 51 -14.65 29.56 6.08
CA GLY A 51 -13.46 29.48 5.21
C GLY A 51 -12.25 30.29 5.65
N GLU A 52 -12.20 30.73 6.90
CA GLU A 52 -11.00 31.39 7.46
C GLU A 52 -9.95 30.32 7.81
N ILE A 53 -8.76 30.44 7.21
CA ILE A 53 -7.65 29.51 7.40
C ILE A 53 -6.45 30.28 7.93
N GLU A 54 -5.81 29.75 8.96
CA GLU A 54 -4.62 30.34 9.57
C GLU A 54 -3.56 29.24 9.82
N LEU A 55 -2.29 29.57 9.60
CA LEU A 55 -1.15 28.72 9.94
C LEU A 55 -0.41 29.33 11.13
N ARG A 56 -0.22 28.56 12.20
CA ARG A 56 0.46 29.01 13.42
C ARG A 56 1.66 28.15 13.72
N HIS A 57 2.88 28.70 13.57
CA HIS A 57 4.15 28.05 13.91
C HIS A 57 4.29 26.62 13.35
N VAL A 58 3.86 26.40 12.11
CA VAL A 58 3.92 25.08 11.47
C VAL A 58 5.35 24.79 11.01
N SER A 59 5.91 23.66 11.45
CA SER A 59 7.16 23.11 10.94
C SER A 59 6.88 21.76 10.30
N PHE A 60 7.20 21.62 9.02
CA PHE A 60 6.92 20.43 8.24
C PHE A 60 8.11 20.08 7.35
N ARG A 61 8.38 18.77 7.19
CA ARG A 61 9.40 18.23 6.30
C ARG A 61 8.81 17.07 5.52
N TYR A 62 9.08 17.02 4.22
CA TYR A 62 8.64 15.90 3.39
C TYR A 62 9.36 14.62 3.82
N PRO A 63 8.64 13.51 4.10
CA PRO A 63 9.27 12.28 4.58
C PRO A 63 10.32 11.69 3.63
N SER A 64 10.17 11.88 2.32
CA SER A 64 11.10 11.39 1.29
C SER A 64 12.37 12.23 1.15
N ARG A 65 12.37 13.46 1.68
CA ARG A 65 13.50 14.40 1.62
C ARG A 65 13.57 15.12 2.96
N PRO A 66 14.02 14.43 4.02
CA PRO A 66 14.08 15.06 5.31
C PRO A 66 15.06 16.23 5.27
N ASP A 67 16.25 16.10 4.68
CA ASP A 67 17.36 17.05 4.87
C ASP A 67 17.35 18.31 4.00
N VAL A 68 16.28 18.53 3.22
CA VAL A 68 16.07 19.76 2.44
C VAL A 68 15.39 20.82 3.29
#